data_AF-A0AAD1P1P4-F1
#
_entry.id   AF-A0AAD1P1P4-F1
#
_cell.length_a   1.000
_cell.length_b   1.000
_cell.length_c   1.000
_cell.angle_alpha   90.00
_cell.angle_beta   90.00
_cell.angle_gamma   90.00
#
_symmetry.space_group_name_H-M   'P 1'
#
loop_
_entity.id
_entity.type
_entity.pdbx_description
1 polymer ?
#
loop_
_entity_poly.entity_id
_entity_poly.type
_entity_poly.pdbx_seq_one_letter_code
_entity_poly.pdbx_strand_id
1 'polypeptide(L)'
;MKAIASKRKKIFIAPTWQRFDNTEILSKEMLTQLLLYTSKNNIDVFIKTHPYRAVNFDSNALKINNFYFIDADVDVYPFLNRFDALITDYSSIMFDFLLTKKPVLTLDIAPGEHANFEPNYALLPINNKFRYTFTKDNITSVLYKALFKDDKAVERELAVSMLFPNDSTNACQQMEMLIIDILEDIIC
;
A
#
# COMPACT_ATOMS: atom_id res chain seq x y z
N MET A 1 14.10 -9.58 -6.86
CA MET A 1 13.21 -10.65 -6.33
C MET A 1 13.82 -11.57 -5.25
N LYS A 2 15.15 -11.69 -5.03
CA LYS A 2 15.70 -12.48 -3.90
C LYS A 2 15.30 -11.99 -2.50
N ALA A 3 15.09 -10.68 -2.33
CA ALA A 3 14.66 -10.09 -1.06
C ALA A 3 13.24 -10.52 -0.63
N ILE A 4 12.37 -10.88 -1.58
CA ILE A 4 10.99 -11.32 -1.29
C ILE A 4 10.96 -12.70 -0.59
N ALA A 5 11.98 -13.53 -0.77
CA ALA A 5 12.09 -14.86 -0.15
C ALA A 5 12.68 -14.87 1.28
N SER A 6 13.12 -13.71 1.77
CA SER A 6 13.73 -13.55 3.10
C SER A 6 12.70 -13.73 4.24
N LYS A 7 13.13 -14.24 5.42
CA LYS A 7 12.31 -14.25 6.66
C LYS A 7 12.15 -12.86 7.29
N ARG A 8 12.84 -11.85 6.76
CA ARG A 8 12.71 -10.45 7.21
C ARG A 8 11.30 -9.94 6.93
N LYS A 9 10.79 -9.11 7.84
CA LYS A 9 9.55 -8.35 7.61
C LYS A 9 9.76 -7.40 6.44
N LYS A 10 8.74 -7.23 5.60
CA LYS A 10 8.78 -6.41 4.39
C LYS A 10 7.70 -5.35 4.46
N ILE A 11 8.05 -4.10 4.23
CA ILE A 11 7.06 -3.03 4.13
C ILE A 11 6.99 -2.55 2.69
N PHE A 12 5.79 -2.21 2.24
CA PHE A 12 5.56 -1.62 0.93
C PHE A 12 5.13 -0.16 1.08
N ILE A 13 5.82 0.73 0.39
CA ILE A 13 5.52 2.17 0.35
C ILE A 13 4.97 2.48 -1.04
N ALA A 14 3.72 2.92 -1.10
CA ALA A 14 3.00 3.21 -2.34
C ALA A 14 2.29 4.57 -2.21
N PRO A 15 3.01 5.70 -2.37
CA PRO A 15 2.42 7.02 -2.31
C PRO A 15 1.63 7.34 -3.58
N THR A 16 0.59 8.16 -3.46
CA THR A 16 -0.19 8.63 -4.61
C THR A 16 0.65 9.59 -5.46
N TRP A 17 0.44 9.56 -6.78
CA TRP A 17 1.05 10.56 -7.65
C TRP A 17 0.36 11.90 -7.48
N GLN A 18 1.12 12.90 -7.05
CA GLN A 18 0.70 14.28 -7.03
C GLN A 18 1.41 15.01 -8.17
N ARG A 19 0.65 15.58 -9.11
CA ARG A 19 1.16 16.14 -10.38
C ARG A 19 2.27 17.16 -10.21
N PHE A 20 2.26 17.91 -9.10
CA PHE A 20 3.12 19.08 -8.89
C PHE A 20 3.89 19.07 -7.56
N ASP A 21 3.51 18.25 -6.57
CA ASP A 21 4.10 18.30 -5.21
C ASP A 21 4.59 16.95 -4.72
N ASN A 22 5.74 16.93 -4.04
CA ASN A 22 6.21 15.70 -3.39
C ASN A 22 5.28 15.36 -2.23
N THR A 23 4.79 14.12 -2.20
CA THR A 23 4.08 13.59 -1.04
C THR A 23 5.01 13.61 0.17
N GLU A 24 4.52 13.93 1.37
CA GLU A 24 5.33 13.96 2.60
C GLU A 24 6.04 12.61 2.88
N ILE A 25 5.41 11.51 2.45
CA ILE A 25 5.96 10.13 2.46
C ILE A 25 7.33 10.03 1.76
N LEU A 26 7.52 10.82 0.70
CA LEU A 26 8.74 10.86 -0.10
C LEU A 26 9.70 11.98 0.32
N SER A 27 9.39 12.72 1.40
CA SER A 27 10.30 13.73 1.92
C SER A 27 11.59 13.09 2.42
N LYS A 28 12.71 13.81 2.27
CA LYS A 28 14.03 13.36 2.74
C LYS A 28 14.01 13.01 4.22
N GLU A 29 13.33 13.83 5.02
CA GLU A 29 13.21 13.63 6.46
C GLU A 29 12.49 12.32 6.80
N MET A 30 11.29 12.11 6.25
CA MET A 30 10.50 10.92 6.53
C MET A 30 11.18 9.64 6.04
N LEU A 31 11.73 9.64 4.82
CA LEU A 31 12.48 8.50 4.29
C LEU A 31 13.72 8.21 5.14
N THR A 32 14.46 9.22 5.58
CA THR A 32 15.65 9.01 6.42
C THR A 32 15.27 8.33 7.74
N GLN A 33 14.22 8.82 8.42
CA GLN A 33 13.75 8.23 9.68
C GLN A 33 13.28 6.77 9.50
N LEU A 34 12.49 6.51 8.45
CA LEU A 34 12.01 5.16 8.11
C LEU A 34 13.17 4.21 7.80
N LEU A 35 14.13 4.63 6.98
CA LEU A 35 15.26 3.79 6.59
C LEU A 35 16.20 3.50 7.77
N LEU A 36 16.46 4.48 8.64
CA LEU A 36 17.21 4.26 9.88
C LEU A 36 16.51 3.27 10.82
N TYR A 37 15.20 3.43 11.02
CA TYR A 37 14.42 2.52 11.86
C TYR A 37 14.39 1.09 11.28
N THR A 38 14.07 0.96 10.00
CA THR A 38 13.95 -0.36 9.34
C THR A 38 15.29 -1.08 9.23
N SER A 39 16.38 -0.35 8.98
CA SER A 39 17.72 -0.93 8.98
C SER A 39 18.10 -1.48 10.36
N LYS A 40 17.82 -0.75 11.45
CA LYS A 40 18.10 -1.21 12.82
C LYS A 40 17.27 -2.45 13.22
N ASN A 41 16.08 -2.60 12.63
CA ASN A 41 15.13 -3.67 12.95
C ASN A 41 15.11 -4.81 11.92
N ASN A 42 16.08 -4.87 10.99
CA ASN A 42 16.15 -5.87 9.93
C ASN A 42 14.85 -5.98 9.10
N ILE A 43 14.22 -4.86 8.80
CA ILE A 43 13.01 -4.76 7.96
C ILE A 43 13.45 -4.36 6.55
N ASP A 44 12.92 -5.03 5.53
CA ASP A 44 13.13 -4.67 4.13
C ASP A 44 12.06 -3.68 3.67
N VAL A 45 12.46 -2.64 2.96
CA VAL A 45 11.60 -1.56 2.49
C VAL A 45 11.52 -1.61 0.98
N PHE A 46 10.31 -1.71 0.46
CA PHE A 46 10.03 -1.67 -0.97
C PHE A 46 9.23 -0.42 -1.28
N ILE A 47 9.65 0.35 -2.27
CA ILE A 47 8.94 1.55 -2.70
C ILE A 47 8.60 1.48 -4.17
N LYS A 48 7.37 1.85 -4.52
CA LYS A 48 6.94 2.04 -5.90
C LYS A 48 6.48 3.47 -6.07
N THR A 49 7.20 4.26 -6.85
CA THR A 49 6.79 5.61 -7.24
C THR A 49 6.13 5.59 -8.63
N HIS A 50 5.35 6.63 -8.92
CA HIS A 50 4.74 6.79 -10.24
C HIS A 50 5.81 6.88 -11.36
N PRO A 51 5.56 6.37 -12.59
CA PRO A 51 6.54 6.41 -13.68
C PRO A 51 7.09 7.81 -13.98
N TYR A 52 6.27 8.86 -13.85
CA TYR A 52 6.69 10.26 -14.04
C TYR A 52 7.55 10.83 -12.89
N ARG A 53 7.77 10.04 -11.84
CA ARG A 53 8.66 10.34 -10.71
C ARG A 53 9.76 9.28 -10.66
N ALA A 54 10.68 9.36 -11.63
CA ALA A 54 11.96 8.68 -11.51
C ALA A 54 12.75 9.37 -10.39
N VAL A 55 12.71 8.81 -9.19
CA VAL A 55 13.62 9.24 -8.13
C VAL A 55 14.89 8.43 -8.29
N ASN A 56 15.93 9.06 -8.84
CA ASN A 56 17.26 8.47 -8.96
C ASN A 56 17.90 8.39 -7.55
N PHE A 57 17.49 7.42 -6.75
CA PHE A 57 18.21 7.06 -5.53
C PHE A 57 19.29 6.05 -5.91
N ASP A 58 20.55 6.49 -5.90
CA ASP A 58 21.68 5.57 -5.92
C ASP A 58 21.80 4.88 -4.55
N SER A 59 21.19 3.70 -4.44
CA SER A 59 21.22 2.88 -3.23
C SER A 59 22.65 2.43 -2.87
N ASN A 60 23.55 2.32 -3.86
CA ASN A 60 24.95 1.96 -3.63
C ASN A 60 25.73 3.12 -3.00
N ALA A 61 25.45 4.36 -3.41
CA ALA A 61 26.04 5.54 -2.80
C ALA A 61 25.62 5.71 -1.33
N LEU A 62 24.39 5.31 -0.97
CA LEU A 62 23.84 5.43 0.38
C LEU A 62 24.16 4.24 1.30
N LYS A 63 24.75 3.15 0.78
CA LYS A 63 25.01 1.89 1.52
C LYS A 63 23.76 1.32 2.23
N ILE A 64 22.58 1.51 1.66
CA ILE A 64 21.31 1.05 2.25
C ILE A 64 20.95 -0.31 1.65
N ASN A 65 21.27 -1.37 2.39
CA ASN A 65 21.12 -2.75 1.89
C ASN A 65 19.69 -3.32 2.04
N ASN A 66 18.78 -2.58 2.66
CA ASN A 66 17.41 -3.02 2.96
C ASN A 66 16.35 -2.17 2.26
N PHE A 67 16.71 -1.43 1.22
CA PHE A 67 15.81 -0.56 0.48
C PHE A 67 15.81 -0.90 -1.01
N TYR A 68 14.62 -1.09 -1.56
CA TYR A 68 14.42 -1.61 -2.91
C TYR A 68 13.38 -0.77 -3.65
N PHE A 69 13.75 -0.33 -4.86
CA PHE A 69 12.80 0.27 -5.79
C PHE A 69 12.09 -0.84 -6.57
N ILE A 70 10.78 -0.67 -6.73
CA ILE A 70 9.96 -1.44 -7.65
C ILE A 70 9.72 -0.56 -8.87
N ASP A 71 10.07 -1.07 -10.04
CA ASP A 71 9.89 -0.36 -11.29
C ASP A 71 8.41 -0.06 -11.54
N ALA A 72 8.16 1.05 -12.22
CA ALA A 72 6.81 1.61 -12.29
C ALA A 72 5.85 0.73 -13.13
N ASP A 73 6.40 0.00 -14.10
CA ASP A 73 5.73 -0.96 -14.99
C ASP A 73 5.43 -2.31 -14.34
N VAL A 74 6.03 -2.62 -13.18
CA VAL A 74 5.78 -3.87 -12.46
C VAL A 74 4.38 -3.85 -11.85
N ASP A 75 3.57 -4.85 -12.21
CA ASP A 75 2.31 -5.12 -11.50
C ASP A 75 2.60 -5.63 -10.08
N VAL A 76 2.15 -4.87 -9.08
CA VAL A 76 2.36 -5.18 -7.66
C VAL A 76 1.24 -6.03 -7.07
N TYR A 77 0.07 -6.09 -7.71
CA TYR A 77 -1.11 -6.77 -7.16
C TYR A 77 -0.86 -8.26 -6.84
N PRO A 78 -0.19 -9.04 -7.71
CA PRO A 78 0.16 -10.44 -7.42
C PRO A 78 1.09 -10.63 -6.22
N PHE A 79 1.79 -9.56 -5.81
CA PHE A 79 2.80 -9.60 -4.75
C PHE A 79 2.36 -8.94 -3.44
N LEU A 80 1.16 -8.35 -3.36
CA LEU A 80 0.73 -7.62 -2.16
C LEU A 80 0.79 -8.51 -0.90
N ASN A 81 0.42 -9.79 -1.01
CA ASN A 81 0.47 -10.75 0.09
C ASN A 81 1.88 -11.05 0.61
N ARG A 82 2.94 -10.64 -0.12
CA ARG A 82 4.35 -10.82 0.28
C ARG A 82 4.86 -9.74 1.20
N PHE A 83 4.16 -8.61 1.31
CA PHE A 83 4.51 -7.54 2.24
C PHE A 83 3.79 -7.72 3.57
N ASP A 84 4.40 -7.29 4.66
CA ASP A 84 3.90 -7.40 6.04
C ASP A 84 3.18 -6.14 6.52
N ALA A 85 3.34 -5.01 5.83
CA ALA A 85 2.51 -3.82 5.98
C ALA A 85 2.58 -2.93 4.73
N LEU A 86 1.54 -2.13 4.54
CA LEU A 86 1.46 -1.07 3.55
C LEU A 86 1.60 0.30 4.22
N ILE A 87 2.41 1.19 3.64
CA ILE A 87 2.48 2.63 3.95
C ILE A 87 2.04 3.38 2.70
N THR A 88 1.01 4.19 2.82
CA THR A 88 0.44 4.98 1.73
C THR A 88 -0.11 6.31 2.26
N ASP A 89 -0.70 7.13 1.40
CA ASP A 89 -1.41 8.36 1.76
C ASP A 89 -2.93 8.12 1.68
N TYR A 90 -3.53 8.33 0.53
CA TYR A 90 -4.96 8.17 0.24
C TYR A 90 -5.21 7.29 -1.00
N SER A 91 -4.18 6.56 -1.46
CA SER A 91 -4.29 5.66 -2.61
C SER A 91 -5.32 4.56 -2.36
N SER A 92 -6.12 4.25 -3.39
CA SER A 92 -7.12 3.18 -3.35
C SER A 92 -6.51 1.79 -3.12
N ILE A 93 -5.20 1.62 -3.37
CA ILE A 93 -4.46 0.36 -3.13
C ILE A 93 -4.60 -0.13 -1.68
N MET A 94 -4.91 0.77 -0.73
CA MET A 94 -5.19 0.36 0.65
C MET A 94 -6.36 -0.61 0.76
N PHE A 95 -7.37 -0.48 -0.09
CA PHE A 95 -8.55 -1.35 -0.06
C PHE A 95 -8.24 -2.73 -0.64
N ASP A 96 -7.44 -2.80 -1.70
CA ASP A 96 -6.98 -4.09 -2.23
C ASP A 96 -6.02 -4.79 -1.25
N PHE A 97 -5.15 -4.01 -0.59
CA PHE A 97 -4.23 -4.55 0.41
C PHE A 97 -4.95 -5.10 1.66
N LEU A 98 -6.15 -4.59 1.99
CA LEU A 98 -6.96 -5.13 3.09
C LEU A 98 -7.27 -6.63 2.91
N LEU A 99 -7.37 -7.13 1.67
CA LEU A 99 -7.57 -8.57 1.41
C LEU A 99 -6.43 -9.44 1.95
N THR A 100 -5.23 -8.87 2.13
CA THR A 100 -4.11 -9.57 2.78
C THR A 100 -4.28 -9.69 4.30
N LYS A 101 -5.22 -8.94 4.89
CA LYS A 101 -5.47 -8.75 6.33
C LYS A 101 -4.32 -8.13 7.11
N LYS A 102 -3.28 -7.66 6.41
CA LYS A 102 -2.07 -7.10 7.04
C LYS A 102 -2.22 -5.59 7.30
N PRO A 103 -1.42 -5.04 8.23
CA PRO A 103 -1.51 -3.64 8.61
C PRO A 103 -1.41 -2.66 7.43
N VAL A 104 -2.25 -1.62 7.49
CA VAL A 104 -2.28 -0.48 6.58
C VAL A 104 -1.98 0.79 7.38
N LEU A 105 -1.02 1.58 6.92
CA LEU A 105 -0.63 2.87 7.48
C LEU A 105 -0.91 3.97 6.43
N THR A 106 -1.63 5.01 6.82
CA THR A 106 -1.92 6.18 5.97
C THR A 106 -1.38 7.46 6.58
N LEU A 107 -0.82 8.34 5.74
CA LEU A 107 -0.44 9.68 6.15
C LEU A 107 -1.66 10.42 6.72
N ASP A 108 -1.48 11.09 7.85
CA ASP A 108 -2.45 12.03 8.41
C ASP A 108 -2.41 13.30 7.58
N ILE A 109 -3.46 13.54 6.81
CA ILE A 109 -3.55 14.73 5.97
C ILE A 109 -4.80 15.47 6.42
N ALA A 110 -4.64 16.75 6.71
CA ALA A 110 -5.76 17.56 7.12
C ALA A 110 -6.74 17.73 5.95
N PRO A 111 -8.06 17.72 6.20
CA PRO A 111 -9.06 17.99 5.17
C PRO A 111 -8.75 19.32 4.46
N GLY A 112 -8.66 19.29 3.12
CA GLY A 112 -8.37 20.48 2.31
C GLY A 112 -6.90 20.84 2.13
N GLU A 113 -5.95 20.15 2.79
CA GLU A 113 -4.50 20.29 2.51
C GLU A 113 -4.04 19.41 1.32
N HIS A 114 -4.96 18.63 0.76
CA HIS A 114 -4.72 17.84 -0.43
C HIS A 114 -4.66 18.73 -1.68
N ALA A 115 -3.79 18.39 -2.63
CA ALA A 115 -3.93 18.87 -4.00
C ALA A 115 -5.35 18.55 -4.53
N ASN A 116 -5.83 19.31 -5.52
CA ASN A 116 -7.20 19.36 -6.07
C ASN A 116 -7.95 18.02 -6.40
N PHE A 117 -7.39 16.85 -6.15
CA PHE A 117 -7.92 15.52 -6.47
C PHE A 117 -7.85 14.56 -5.28
N GLU A 118 -8.56 14.86 -4.19
CA GLU A 118 -8.77 13.86 -3.13
C GLU A 118 -9.93 12.92 -3.50
N PRO A 119 -9.73 11.60 -3.47
CA PRO A 119 -10.83 10.65 -3.61
C PRO A 119 -11.70 10.67 -2.35
N ASN A 120 -12.98 11.00 -2.52
CA ASN A 120 -13.94 10.97 -1.42
C ASN A 120 -14.40 9.53 -1.15
N TYR A 121 -13.92 8.95 -0.05
CA TYR A 121 -14.30 7.61 0.41
C TYR A 121 -15.48 7.58 1.39
N ALA A 122 -16.20 8.69 1.59
CA ALA A 122 -17.29 8.79 2.58
C ALA A 122 -18.47 7.85 2.31
N LEU A 123 -18.62 7.36 1.08
CA LEU A 123 -19.67 6.41 0.69
C LEU A 123 -19.28 4.94 0.90
N LEU A 124 -18.03 4.65 1.28
CA LEU A 124 -17.63 3.27 1.56
C LEU A 124 -18.30 2.78 2.86
N PRO A 125 -18.76 1.51 2.92
CA PRO A 125 -19.46 0.96 4.07
C PRO A 125 -18.50 0.62 5.23
N ILE A 126 -17.43 1.39 5.41
CA ILE A 126 -16.39 1.16 6.41
C ILE A 126 -15.97 2.48 7.06
N ASN A 127 -15.49 2.39 8.31
CA ASN A 127 -14.90 3.53 9.00
C ASN A 127 -13.36 3.49 8.91
N ASN A 128 -12.67 4.53 9.38
CA ASN A 128 -11.21 4.61 9.28
C ASN A 128 -10.43 3.79 10.33
N LYS A 129 -11.09 2.96 11.17
CA LYS A 129 -10.43 2.24 12.28
C LYS A 129 -9.54 1.09 11.81
N PHE A 130 -9.74 0.58 10.59
CA PHE A 130 -8.92 -0.49 10.00
C PHE A 130 -7.44 -0.11 9.82
N ARG A 131 -7.15 1.18 9.63
CA ARG A 131 -5.81 1.69 9.34
C ARG A 131 -5.20 2.43 10.51
N TYR A 132 -3.88 2.46 10.54
CA TYR A 132 -3.10 3.36 11.37
C TYR A 132 -2.88 4.67 10.65
N THR A 133 -3.02 5.78 11.36
CA THR A 133 -2.69 7.11 10.85
C THR A 133 -1.33 7.53 11.39
N PHE A 134 -0.48 8.14 10.56
CA PHE A 134 0.85 8.59 10.96
C PHE A 134 1.16 10.00 10.45
N THR A 135 2.04 10.69 11.17
CA THR A 135 2.69 11.94 10.75
C THR A 135 4.20 11.70 10.63
N LYS A 136 4.94 12.69 10.14
CA LYS A 136 6.42 12.68 10.21
C LYS A 136 6.97 12.41 11.61
N ASP A 137 6.29 12.90 12.65
CA ASP A 137 6.83 12.84 14.01
C ASP A 137 6.64 11.46 14.68
N ASN A 138 5.66 10.67 14.22
CA ASN A 138 5.29 9.43 14.89
C ASN A 138 5.43 8.17 14.04
N ILE A 139 5.79 8.27 12.76
CA ILE A 139 5.79 7.15 11.80
C ILE A 139 6.51 5.90 12.31
N THR A 140 7.67 6.03 12.96
CA THR A 140 8.43 4.87 13.47
C THR A 140 7.70 4.14 14.60
N SER A 141 7.05 4.89 15.49
CA SER A 141 6.26 4.34 16.59
C SER A 141 4.98 3.66 16.08
N VAL A 142 4.33 4.27 15.07
CA VAL A 142 3.14 3.71 14.42
C VAL A 142 3.50 2.44 13.66
N LEU A 143 4.63 2.44 12.94
CA LEU A 143 5.14 1.27 12.22
C LEU A 143 5.46 0.12 13.18
N TYR A 144 6.08 0.40 14.32
CA TYR A 144 6.30 -0.60 15.35
C TYR A 144 4.97 -1.22 15.84
N LYS A 145 4.00 -0.37 16.16
CA LYS A 145 2.68 -0.80 16.63
C LYS A 145 2.00 -1.69 15.58
N ALA A 146 1.99 -1.25 14.33
CA ALA A 146 1.42 -1.98 13.21
C ALA A 146 2.07 -3.36 13.00
N LEU A 147 3.40 -3.42 12.96
CA LEU A 147 4.11 -4.67 12.61
C LEU A 147 4.19 -5.71 13.74
N PHE A 148 4.15 -5.27 15.00
CA PHE A 148 4.47 -6.14 16.14
C PHE A 148 3.37 -6.25 17.19
N LYS A 149 2.39 -5.34 17.22
CA LYS A 149 1.24 -5.42 18.14
C LYS A 149 -0.07 -5.69 17.41
N ASP A 150 -0.25 -5.03 16.27
CA ASP A 150 -1.37 -5.21 15.35
C ASP A 150 -2.77 -5.18 16.00
N ASP A 151 -3.01 -4.17 16.85
CA ASP A 151 -4.29 -3.96 17.55
C ASP A 151 -5.46 -3.57 16.64
N LYS A 152 -5.25 -3.45 15.32
CA LYS A 152 -6.29 -3.15 14.32
C LYS A 152 -6.71 -4.36 13.48
N ALA A 153 -6.18 -5.55 13.76
CA ALA A 153 -6.52 -6.76 13.00
C ALA A 153 -8.03 -7.01 12.89
N VAL A 154 -8.75 -6.92 14.01
CA VAL A 154 -10.21 -7.12 14.06
C VAL A 154 -10.95 -6.09 13.20
N GLU A 155 -10.59 -4.81 13.30
CA GLU A 155 -11.20 -3.73 12.51
C GLU A 155 -10.90 -3.91 11.01
N ARG A 156 -9.73 -4.44 10.64
CA ARG A 156 -9.41 -4.79 9.25
C ARG A 156 -10.25 -5.96 8.74
N GLU A 157 -10.46 -6.99 9.54
CA GLU A 157 -11.32 -8.11 9.13
C GLU A 157 -12.78 -7.67 8.94
N LEU A 158 -13.29 -6.81 9.82
CA LEU A 158 -14.60 -6.18 9.65
C LEU A 158 -14.66 -5.36 8.35
N ALA A 159 -13.65 -4.52 8.09
CA ALA A 159 -13.59 -3.74 6.86
C ALA A 159 -13.57 -4.62 5.60
N VAL A 160 -12.82 -5.73 5.60
CA VAL A 160 -12.82 -6.71 4.51
C VAL A 160 -14.21 -7.29 4.29
N SER A 161 -14.89 -7.73 5.36
CA SER A 161 -16.23 -8.32 5.25
C SER A 161 -17.29 -7.36 4.69
N MET A 162 -17.13 -6.06 4.95
CA MET A 162 -18.05 -5.02 4.47
C MET A 162 -17.76 -4.59 3.03
N LEU A 163 -16.48 -4.49 2.65
CA LEU A 163 -16.07 -4.10 1.30
C LEU A 163 -16.18 -5.25 0.28
N PHE A 164 -15.87 -6.46 0.72
CA PHE A 164 -15.76 -7.65 -0.13
C PHE A 164 -16.64 -8.77 0.43
N PRO A 165 -17.98 -8.61 0.42
CA PRO A 165 -18.91 -9.58 0.99
C PRO A 165 -18.97 -10.89 0.20
N ASN A 166 -18.53 -10.88 -1.06
CA ASN A 166 -18.54 -12.04 -1.95
C ASN A 166 -17.11 -12.51 -2.23
N ASP A 167 -16.95 -13.82 -2.47
CA ASP A 167 -15.69 -14.39 -2.93
C ASP A 167 -15.41 -13.95 -4.37
N SER A 168 -14.29 -13.25 -4.57
CA SER A 168 -13.82 -12.74 -5.86
C SER A 168 -12.72 -13.59 -6.50
N THR A 169 -12.36 -14.74 -5.92
CA THR A 169 -11.25 -15.59 -6.39
C THR A 169 -11.38 -15.98 -7.86
N ASN A 170 -12.61 -16.22 -8.33
CA ASN A 170 -12.89 -16.62 -9.72
C ASN A 170 -13.59 -15.50 -10.53
N ALA A 171 -13.47 -14.23 -10.11
CA ALA A 171 -14.18 -13.13 -10.77
C ALA A 171 -13.88 -13.03 -12.27
N CYS A 172 -12.62 -13.22 -12.68
CA CYS A 172 -12.23 -13.21 -14.10
C CYS A 172 -12.90 -14.34 -14.89
N GLN A 173 -12.94 -15.55 -14.33
CA GLN A 173 -13.59 -16.70 -14.96
C GLN A 173 -15.11 -16.49 -15.07
N GLN A 174 -15.75 -15.91 -14.05
CA GLN A 174 -17.17 -15.57 -14.09
C GLN A 174 -17.49 -14.54 -15.16
N MET A 175 -16.66 -13.52 -15.31
CA MET A 175 -16.80 -12.53 -16.39
C MET A 175 -16.60 -13.17 -17.78
N GLU A 176 -15.62 -14.05 -17.93
CA GLU A 176 -15.38 -14.78 -19.19
C GLU A 176 -16.60 -15.59 -19.60
N MET A 177 -17.17 -16.39 -18.69
CA MET A 177 -18.37 -17.18 -18.96
C MET A 177 -19.55 -16.29 -19.39
N LEU A 178 -19.78 -15.18 -18.67
CA LEU A 178 -20.86 -14.23 -19.02
C LEU A 178 -20.67 -13.62 -20.42
N ILE A 179 -19.44 -13.29 -20.80
CA ILE A 179 -19.14 -12.75 -22.14
C ILE A 179 -19.41 -13.79 -23.22
N ILE A 180 -19.01 -15.04 -22.98
CA ILE A 180 -19.27 -16.16 -23.91
C ILE A 180 -20.78 -16.35 -24.10
N ASP A 181 -21.54 -16.42 -23.00
CA ASP A 181 -23.00 -16.59 -23.05
C ASP A 181 -23.68 -15.47 -23.88
N ILE A 182 -23.29 -14.20 -23.65
CA ILE A 182 -23.82 -13.05 -24.42
C ILE A 182 -23.50 -13.18 -25.91
N LEU A 183 -22.30 -13.67 -26.27
CA LEU A 183 -21.91 -13.83 -27.66
C LEU A 183 -22.65 -14.98 -28.35
N GLU A 184 -22.93 -16.07 -27.63
CA GLU A 184 -23.72 -17.20 -28.15
C GLU A 184 -25.17 -16.76 -28.45
N ASP A 185 -25.77 -15.95 -27.57
CA ASP A 185 -27.12 -15.38 -27.75
C ASP A 185 -27.23 -14.40 -28.93
N ILE A 186 -26.13 -13.77 -29.36
CA ILE A 186 -26.10 -12.85 -30.52
C ILE A 186 -25.94 -13.60 -31.85
N ILE A 187 -25.29 -14.77 -31.83
CA ILE A 187 -24.98 -15.55 -33.04
C ILE A 187 -26.14 -16.50 -33.41
N CYS A 188 -27.04 -16.82 -32.47
CA CYS A 188 -28.29 -17.54 -32.71
C CYS A 188 -29.43 -16.62 -33.19
#